data_AF-X1QG59-F1
#
_entry.id   AF-X1QG59-F1
#
_cell.length_a   1.000
_cell.length_b   1.000
_cell.length_c   1.000
_cell.angle_alpha   90.00
_cell.angle_beta   90.00
_cell.angle_gamma   90.00
#
_symmetry.space_group_name_H-M   'P 1'
#
loop_
_entity.id
_entity.type
_entity.pdbx_description
1 polymer ?
#
loop_
_entity_poly.entity_id
_entity_poly.type
_entity_poly.pdbx_seq_one_letter_code
_entity_poly.pdbx_strand_id
1 'polypeptide(L)'
;DNFENIKVFEQGKIRTDIYDYLLSKVPDKPSKILFLPHLNGSGTPWCDFSSKGAIIGLNISTTKYDILKAILESLTYELKINMEIMKSAGIIIKNLNAVGGGAKSPLWLQIKSDILNQPINTLRVR
;
A
#
# COMPACT_ATOMS: atom_id res chain seq x y z
N ASP A 1 -7.64 -14.36 6.00
CA ASP A 1 -6.88 -13.20 6.49
C ASP A 1 -7.50 -12.80 7.83
N ASN A 2 -6.72 -12.66 8.90
CA ASN A 2 -7.20 -12.76 10.28
C ASN A 2 -8.10 -11.61 10.77
N PHE A 3 -8.37 -10.61 9.92
CA PHE A 3 -9.10 -9.39 10.29
C PHE A 3 -10.43 -9.20 9.55
N GLU A 4 -10.79 -10.08 8.62
CA GLU A 4 -11.94 -9.93 7.71
C GLU A 4 -13.31 -9.84 8.41
N ASN A 5 -13.38 -10.12 9.72
CA ASN A 5 -14.61 -10.12 10.50
C ASN A 5 -14.64 -9.16 11.69
N ILE A 6 -13.61 -8.33 11.90
CA ILE A 6 -13.59 -7.37 13.01
C ILE A 6 -14.41 -6.14 12.61
N LYS A 7 -15.58 -5.99 13.23
CA LYS A 7 -16.46 -4.84 13.04
C LYS A 7 -16.18 -3.82 14.13
N VAL A 8 -15.96 -2.58 13.72
CA VAL A 8 -15.81 -1.47 14.67
C VAL A 8 -17.19 -1.07 15.17
N PHE A 9 -17.34 -1.00 16.50
CA PHE A 9 -18.54 -0.50 17.15
C PHE A 9 -18.31 0.98 17.50
N GLU A 10 -18.96 1.90 16.79
CA GLU A 10 -19.15 3.29 17.26
C GLU A 10 -20.63 3.50 17.59
N GLN A 11 -20.90 3.94 18.82
CA GLN A 11 -22.18 4.45 19.34
C GLN A 11 -23.46 3.95 18.63
N GLY A 12 -23.78 2.66 18.79
CA GLY A 12 -25.13 2.13 18.53
C GLY A 12 -25.52 1.91 17.06
N LYS A 13 -24.62 2.07 16.09
CA LYS A 13 -24.83 1.63 14.70
C LYS A 13 -23.63 0.80 14.22
N ILE A 14 -23.87 -0.45 13.82
CA ILE A 14 -22.86 -1.32 13.19
C ILE A 14 -22.91 -1.02 11.67
N ARG A 15 -21.85 -0.89 10.85
CA ARG A 15 -20.87 -1.94 10.53
C ARG A 15 -19.82 -1.47 9.47
N THR A 16 -19.01 -0.44 9.71
CA THR A 16 -17.89 -0.15 8.78
C THR A 16 -16.80 -1.22 8.97
N ASP A 17 -16.27 -1.73 7.86
CA ASP A 17 -15.11 -2.63 7.90
C ASP A 17 -13.93 -1.93 8.58
N ILE A 18 -13.16 -2.66 9.40
CA ILE A 18 -12.03 -2.07 10.13
C ILE A 18 -10.99 -1.46 9.19
N TYR A 19 -10.78 -2.05 8.01
CA TYR A 19 -9.85 -1.51 7.02
C TYR A 19 -10.37 -0.19 6.46
N ASP A 20 -11.64 -0.11 6.11
CA ASP A 20 -12.25 1.14 5.63
C ASP A 20 -12.15 2.25 6.67
N TYR A 21 -12.40 1.92 7.95
CA TYR A 21 -12.22 2.87 9.05
C TYR A 21 -10.76 3.35 9.16
N LEU A 22 -9.79 2.43 9.20
CA LEU A 22 -8.38 2.76 9.33
C LEU A 22 -7.89 3.60 8.14
N LEU A 23 -8.30 3.24 6.92
CA LEU A 23 -7.96 3.95 5.70
C LEU A 23 -8.59 5.35 5.66
N SER A 24 -9.80 5.54 6.21
CA SER A 24 -10.44 6.86 6.30
C SER A 24 -9.69 7.87 7.20
N LYS A 25 -8.75 7.39 8.03
CA LYS A 25 -7.94 8.22 8.94
C LYS A 25 -6.52 8.44 8.42
N VAL A 26 -6.16 7.82 7.29
CA VAL A 26 -4.84 7.98 6.67
C VAL A 26 -4.69 9.42 6.16
N PRO A 27 -3.56 10.09 6.43
CA PRO A 27 -3.32 11.43 5.91
C PRO A 27 -3.28 11.47 4.37
N ASP A 28 -3.80 12.54 3.80
CA ASP A 28 -3.73 12.77 2.34
C ASP A 28 -2.31 13.11 1.87
N LYS A 29 -1.48 13.67 2.76
CA LYS A 29 -0.10 14.04 2.46
C LYS A 29 0.80 12.80 2.37
N PRO A 30 1.91 12.87 1.60
CA PRO A 30 2.91 11.80 1.60
C PRO A 30 3.41 11.48 3.00
N SER A 31 3.73 10.21 3.25
CA SER A 31 4.31 9.80 4.53
C SER A 31 5.63 10.52 4.78
N LYS A 32 5.83 10.98 6.02
CA LYS A 32 7.12 11.54 6.48
C LYS A 32 8.09 10.46 6.96
N ILE A 33 7.62 9.21 7.02
CA ILE A 33 8.41 8.04 7.44
C ILE A 33 8.49 7.03 6.30
N LEU A 34 9.52 6.21 6.32
CA LEU A 34 9.70 5.14 5.35
C LEU A 34 9.47 3.79 6.02
N PHE A 35 8.75 2.92 5.32
CA PHE A 35 8.60 1.52 5.66
C PHE A 35 9.34 0.67 4.63
N LEU A 36 10.18 -0.26 5.08
CA LEU A 36 10.79 -1.28 4.23
C LEU A 36 9.99 -2.58 4.40
N PRO A 37 9.29 -3.07 3.37
CA PRO A 37 8.30 -4.14 3.52
C PRO A 37 8.87 -5.56 3.54
N HIS A 38 10.17 -5.71 3.82
CA HIS A 38 10.89 -7.00 3.78
C HIS A 38 10.64 -7.86 5.03
N LEU A 39 9.36 -8.03 5.42
CA LEU A 39 8.96 -8.79 6.60
C LEU A 39 9.30 -10.28 6.49
N ASN A 40 9.46 -10.79 5.26
CA ASN A 40 9.85 -12.17 4.97
C ASN A 40 10.97 -12.22 3.92
N GLY A 41 11.96 -11.32 4.04
CA GLY A 41 12.92 -11.08 2.97
C GLY A 41 12.37 -10.16 1.88
N SER A 42 13.21 -9.84 0.91
CA SER A 42 12.83 -9.06 -0.27
C SER A 42 12.42 -9.97 -1.43
N GLY A 43 11.45 -9.51 -2.22
CA GLY A 43 11.06 -10.13 -3.48
C GLY A 43 11.89 -9.59 -4.65
N THR A 44 11.33 -9.67 -5.85
CA THR A 44 11.88 -9.01 -7.04
C THR A 44 12.06 -7.50 -6.77
N PRO A 45 13.18 -6.88 -7.17
CA PRO A 45 14.27 -7.44 -7.98
C PRO A 45 15.39 -8.14 -7.19
N TRP A 46 15.45 -7.92 -5.88
CA TRP A 46 16.63 -8.28 -5.08
C TRP A 46 16.69 -9.76 -4.70
N CYS A 47 15.54 -10.36 -4.40
CA CYS A 47 15.40 -11.74 -3.96
C CYS A 47 16.34 -12.10 -2.77
N ASP A 48 16.60 -11.12 -1.91
CA ASP A 48 17.42 -11.27 -0.71
C ASP A 48 16.56 -11.69 0.49
N PHE A 49 16.63 -12.96 0.86
CA PHE A 49 15.93 -13.56 2.00
C PHE A 49 16.50 -13.15 3.37
N SER A 50 17.70 -12.57 3.41
CA SER A 50 18.29 -12.07 4.65
C SER A 50 17.73 -10.68 5.03
N SER A 51 17.19 -9.95 4.05
CA SER A 51 16.61 -8.62 4.24
C SER A 51 15.49 -8.61 5.29
N LYS A 52 15.40 -7.52 6.06
CA LYS A 52 14.47 -7.37 7.18
C LYS A 52 13.62 -6.12 7.00
N GLY A 53 12.38 -6.20 7.50
CA GLY A 53 11.51 -5.04 7.56
C GLY A 53 12.06 -3.97 8.50
N ALA A 54 11.83 -2.72 8.16
CA ALA A 54 12.30 -1.58 8.94
C ALA A 54 11.33 -0.41 8.86
N ILE A 55 11.31 0.43 9.88
CA ILE A 55 10.63 1.73 9.87
C ILE A 55 11.66 2.79 10.19
N ILE A 56 11.77 3.82 9.35
CA ILE A 56 12.77 4.87 9.45
C ILE A 56 12.07 6.23 9.49
N GLY A 57 12.53 7.11 10.39
CA GLY A 57 12.02 8.48 10.52
C GLY A 57 10.93 8.69 11.57
N LEU A 58 10.68 7.69 12.43
CA LEU A 58 9.74 7.82 13.54
C LEU A 58 10.10 8.99 14.47
N ASN A 59 9.09 9.72 14.92
CA ASN A 59 9.20 10.71 15.99
C ASN A 59 7.94 10.67 16.88
N ILE A 60 7.93 11.46 17.96
CA ILE A 60 6.81 11.48 18.93
C ILE A 60 5.45 11.85 18.30
N SER A 61 5.43 12.61 17.21
CA SER A 61 4.19 12.98 16.51
C SER A 61 3.70 11.92 15.54
N THR A 62 4.48 10.86 15.28
CA THR A 62 4.09 9.79 14.36
C THR A 62 2.92 9.00 14.92
N THR A 63 1.85 8.89 14.13
CA THR A 63 0.65 8.13 14.46
C THR A 63 0.64 6.77 13.77
N LYS A 64 -0.22 5.87 14.23
CA LYS A 64 -0.49 4.59 13.53
C LYS A 64 -0.99 4.79 12.09
N TYR A 65 -1.63 5.91 11.79
CA TYR A 65 -2.14 6.22 10.46
C TYR A 65 -1.02 6.67 9.52
N ASP A 66 0.02 7.32 10.04
CA ASP A 66 1.25 7.62 9.28
C ASP A 66 1.98 6.32 8.92
N ILE A 67 2.06 5.37 9.86
CA ILE A 67 2.64 4.05 9.60
C ILE A 67 1.83 3.29 8.54
N LEU A 68 0.49 3.32 8.64
CA LEU A 68 -0.37 2.73 7.61
C LEU A 68 -0.13 3.38 6.23
N LYS A 69 -0.04 4.72 6.16
CA LYS A 69 0.32 5.42 4.92
C LYS A 69 1.65 4.91 4.36
N ALA A 70 2.68 4.86 5.20
CA ALA A 70 4.02 4.44 4.82
C ALA A 70 4.05 3.01 4.26
N ILE A 71 3.25 2.09 4.82
CA ILE A 71 3.12 0.72 4.32
C ILE A 71 2.49 0.69 2.91
N LEU A 72 1.42 1.45 2.70
CA LEU A 72 0.75 1.50 1.39
C LEU A 72 1.65 2.11 0.31
N GLU A 73 2.37 3.17 0.67
CA GLU A 73 3.34 3.83 -0.19
C GLU A 73 4.55 2.93 -0.48
N SER A 74 5.12 2.26 0.53
CA SER A 74 6.31 1.40 0.36
C SER A 74 6.06 0.24 -0.59
N LEU A 75 4.91 -0.42 -0.47
CA LEU A 75 4.52 -1.51 -1.38
C LEU A 75 4.35 -1.00 -2.81
N THR A 76 4.01 0.28 -2.97
CA THR A 76 3.88 0.92 -4.28
C THR A 76 5.25 1.36 -4.81
N TYR A 77 6.19 1.78 -3.95
CA TYR A 77 7.57 2.05 -4.34
C TYR A 77 8.29 0.77 -4.80
N GLU A 78 8.09 -0.37 -4.13
CA GLU A 78 8.60 -1.67 -4.61
C GLU A 78 8.09 -1.99 -6.02
N LEU A 79 6.80 -1.78 -6.27
CA LEU A 79 6.22 -1.94 -7.61
C LEU A 79 6.87 -0.97 -8.62
N LYS A 80 7.10 0.30 -8.23
CA LYS A 80 7.76 1.29 -9.08
C LYS A 80 9.17 0.86 -9.48
N ILE A 81 9.96 0.38 -8.52
CA ILE A 81 11.33 -0.12 -8.77
C ILE A 81 11.28 -1.26 -9.80
N ASN A 82 10.38 -2.21 -9.62
CA ASN A 82 10.18 -3.31 -10.57
C ASN A 82 9.80 -2.80 -11.97
N MET A 83 8.88 -1.84 -12.06
CA MET A 83 8.49 -1.24 -13.34
C MET A 83 9.64 -0.49 -14.02
N GLU A 84 10.46 0.23 -13.27
CA GLU A 84 11.62 0.95 -13.79
C GLU A 84 12.68 -0.01 -14.34
N ILE A 85 12.90 -1.15 -13.68
CA ILE A 85 13.78 -2.23 -14.16
C ILE A 85 13.22 -2.89 -15.42
N MET A 86 11.90 -3.17 -15.46
CA MET A 86 11.27 -3.69 -16.67
C MET A 86 11.41 -2.71 -17.84
N LYS A 87 11.24 -1.41 -17.57
CA LYS A 87 11.42 -0.35 -18.57
C LYS A 87 12.86 -0.27 -19.08
N SER A 88 13.86 -0.40 -18.21
CA SER A 88 15.27 -0.41 -18.63
C SER A 88 15.64 -1.66 -19.45
N ALA A 89 14.93 -2.76 -19.25
CA ALA A 89 14.99 -3.96 -20.08
C ALA A 89 14.20 -3.86 -21.40
N GLY A 90 13.63 -2.69 -21.73
CA GLY A 90 12.89 -2.46 -22.97
C GLY A 90 11.41 -2.89 -22.93
N ILE A 91 10.88 -3.27 -21.77
CA ILE A 91 9.47 -3.66 -21.62
C ILE A 91 8.62 -2.40 -21.40
N ILE A 92 7.66 -2.19 -22.30
CA ILE A 92 6.74 -1.04 -22.22
C ILE A 92 5.42 -1.48 -21.58
N ILE A 93 5.17 -1.02 -20.36
CA ILE A 93 3.91 -1.25 -19.64
C ILE A 93 2.89 -0.21 -20.10
N LYS A 94 1.89 -0.66 -20.87
CA LYS A 94 0.83 0.22 -21.42
C LYS A 94 -0.36 0.43 -20.48
N ASN A 95 -0.70 -0.60 -19.70
CA ASN A 95 -1.86 -0.60 -18.80
C ASN A 95 -1.50 -1.30 -17.48
N LEU A 96 -1.96 -0.74 -16.37
CA LEU A 96 -1.87 -1.35 -15.04
C LEU A 96 -3.26 -1.72 -14.56
N ASN A 97 -3.49 -3.02 -14.33
CA ASN A 97 -4.75 -3.55 -13.82
C ASN A 97 -4.52 -4.10 -12.41
N ALA A 98 -5.11 -3.46 -11.40
CA ALA A 98 -5.09 -3.91 -10.03
C ALA A 98 -6.09 -5.06 -9.81
N VAL A 99 -5.63 -6.11 -9.13
CA VAL A 99 -6.42 -7.29 -8.77
C VAL A 99 -6.18 -7.67 -7.30
N GLY A 100 -7.03 -8.54 -6.75
CA GLY A 100 -6.94 -9.00 -5.36
C GLY A 100 -7.54 -8.02 -4.34
N GLY A 101 -7.34 -8.29 -3.05
CA GLY A 101 -7.97 -7.53 -1.96
C GLY A 101 -7.63 -6.03 -1.98
N GLY A 102 -6.37 -5.68 -2.29
CA GLY A 102 -5.92 -4.29 -2.38
C GLY A 102 -6.62 -3.47 -3.49
N ALA A 103 -7.14 -4.14 -4.53
CA ALA A 103 -7.88 -3.49 -5.60
C ALA A 103 -9.29 -3.01 -5.19
N LYS A 104 -9.76 -3.41 -4.00
CA LYS A 104 -11.01 -2.92 -3.40
C LYS A 104 -10.85 -1.55 -2.72
N SER A 105 -9.62 -1.10 -2.45
CA SER A 105 -9.34 0.16 -1.74
C SER A 105 -9.17 1.33 -2.71
N PRO A 106 -10.11 2.28 -2.80
CA PRO A 106 -9.97 3.44 -3.68
C PRO A 106 -8.75 4.29 -3.31
N LEU A 107 -8.47 4.45 -2.01
CA LEU A 107 -7.32 5.18 -1.51
C LEU A 107 -6.00 4.57 -2.01
N TRP A 108 -5.84 3.24 -1.92
CA TRP A 108 -4.60 2.61 -2.34
C TRP A 108 -4.42 2.61 -3.86
N LEU A 109 -5.52 2.50 -4.63
CA LEU A 109 -5.49 2.70 -6.08
C LEU A 109 -5.02 4.10 -6.44
N GLN A 110 -5.48 5.13 -5.73
CA GLN A 110 -5.03 6.51 -5.94
C GLN A 110 -3.54 6.68 -5.61
N ILE A 111 -3.08 6.15 -4.46
CA ILE A 111 -1.65 6.17 -4.10
C ILE A 111 -0.79 5.51 -5.18
N LYS A 112 -1.25 4.40 -5.77
CA LYS A 112 -0.58 3.76 -6.91
C LYS A 112 -0.51 4.67 -8.12
N SER A 113 -1.64 5.29 -8.47
CA SER A 113 -1.71 6.24 -9.59
C SER A 113 -0.74 7.40 -9.40
N ASP A 114 -0.67 7.96 -8.19
CA ASP A 114 0.17 9.12 -7.88
C ASP A 114 1.66 8.77 -7.93
N ILE A 115 2.08 7.65 -7.32
CA ILE A 115 3.49 7.25 -7.25
C ILE A 115 4.02 6.77 -8.61
N LEU A 116 3.21 6.01 -9.34
CA LEU A 116 3.57 5.43 -10.64
C LEU A 116 3.37 6.41 -11.80
N ASN A 117 2.64 7.51 -11.56
CA ASN A 117 2.24 8.49 -12.57
C ASN A 117 1.56 7.81 -13.78
N GLN A 118 0.65 6.87 -13.49
CA GLN A 118 -0.08 6.09 -14.50
C GLN A 118 -1.50 5.78 -14.03
N PRO A 119 -2.50 5.76 -14.94
CA PRO A 119 -3.83 5.30 -14.62
C PRO A 119 -3.82 3.85 -14.12
N ILE A 120 -4.56 3.58 -13.03
CA ILE A 120 -4.74 2.23 -12.48
C ILE A 120 -6.18 1.79 -12.75
N ASN A 121 -6.33 0.72 -13.52
CA ASN A 121 -7.62 0.10 -13.75
C ASN A 121 -7.91 -0.92 -12.66
N THR A 122 -9.16 -1.06 -12.24
CA THR A 122 -9.62 -2.15 -11.39
C THR A 122 -10.83 -2.82 -12.04
N LEU A 123 -11.03 -4.10 -11.75
CA LEU A 123 -12.20 -4.82 -12.24
C LEU A 123 -13.43 -4.34 -11.45
N ARG A 124 -14.59 -4.28 -12.11
CA ARG A 124 -15.86 -4.05 -11.40
C ARG A 124 -16.12 -5.26 -10.50
N VAL A 125 -15.79 -5.13 -9.23
CA VAL A 125 -16.12 -6.12 -8.20
C VAL A 125 -17.64 -6.06 -8.01
N ARG A 126 -18.33 -7.18 -8.27
CA ARG A 126 -19.77 -7.34 -8.00
C ARG A 126 -20.02 -7.52 -6.50
#